data_AF-A0A7G9YS89-F1
#
_entry.id   AF-A0A7G9YS89-F1
#
_cell.length_a   1.000
_cell.length_b   1.000
_cell.length_c   1.000
_cell.angle_alpha   90.00
_cell.angle_beta   90.00
_cell.angle_gamma   90.00
#
_symmetry.space_group_name_H-M   'P 1'
#
loop_
_entity.id
_entity.type
_entity.pdbx_description
1 polymer ?
#
loop_
_entity_poly.entity_id
_entity_poly.type
_entity_poly.pdbx_seq_one_letter_code
_entity_poly.pdbx_strand_id
1 'polypeptide(L)'
;MKITAIKYSATMQRIYELESLEEIPALQEEKFVLWIDITEPTIEELSPLGSLFGFHPLAIEDSVRAEERPKIMTTMSIYSSLQRR
;
A
#
# COMPACT_ATOMS: atom_id res chain seq x y z
N MET A 1 9.53 11.60 -0.28
CA MET A 1 8.91 10.32 -0.64
C MET A 1 8.67 10.23 -2.14
N LYS A 2 8.93 9.07 -2.76
CA LYS A 2 8.50 8.76 -4.14
C LYS A 2 7.48 7.61 -4.10
N ILE A 3 6.36 7.76 -4.79
CA ILE A 3 5.33 6.71 -4.88
C ILE A 3 5.22 6.25 -6.34
N THR A 4 5.41 4.96 -6.56
CA THR A 4 5.25 4.33 -7.87
C THR A 4 4.14 3.29 -7.79
N ALA A 5 3.16 3.38 -8.68
CA ALA A 5 2.08 2.42 -8.78
C ALA A 5 2.18 1.65 -10.09
N ILE A 6 2.27 0.33 -10.01
CA ILE A 6 2.27 -0.56 -11.16
C ILE A 6 0.92 -1.27 -11.20
N LYS A 7 0.12 -0.93 -12.20
CA LYS A 7 -1.16 -1.59 -12.47
C LYS A 7 -0.94 -2.64 -13.53
N TYR A 8 -1.27 -3.89 -13.23
CA TYR A 8 -1.07 -4.97 -14.18
C TYR A 8 -2.17 -6.04 -14.17
N SER A 9 -2.31 -6.71 -15.30
CA SER A 9 -3.15 -7.88 -15.52
C SER A 9 -2.41 -8.86 -16.44
N ALA A 10 -3.05 -9.96 -16.81
CA ALA A 10 -2.49 -10.94 -17.75
C ALA A 10 -2.15 -10.35 -19.14
N THR A 11 -2.71 -9.18 -19.50
CA THR A 11 -2.60 -8.61 -20.85
C THR A 11 -2.10 -7.17 -20.88
N MET A 12 -1.97 -6.50 -19.73
CA MET A 12 -1.64 -5.09 -19.66
C MET A 12 -0.75 -4.80 -18.46
N GLN A 13 0.20 -3.91 -18.63
CA GLN A 13 0.96 -3.29 -17.55
C GLN A 13 1.05 -1.78 -17.78
N ARG A 14 0.85 -1.00 -16.73
CA ARG A 14 1.01 0.46 -16.71
C ARG A 14 1.70 0.88 -15.42
N ILE A 15 2.55 1.89 -15.53
CA ILE A 15 3.29 2.48 -14.41
C ILE A 15 2.81 3.91 -14.25
N TYR A 16 2.53 4.30 -13.02
CA TYR A 16 2.12 5.64 -12.61
C TYR A 16 3.10 6.13 -11.55
N GLU A 17 3.52 7.38 -11.65
CA GLU A 17 4.17 8.09 -10.55
C GLU A 17 3.07 8.91 -9.87
N LEU A 18 2.94 8.76 -8.56
CA LEU A 18 1.91 9.43 -7.77
C LEU A 18 2.54 10.50 -6.89
N GLU A 19 1.81 11.59 -6.69
CA GLU A 19 2.21 12.67 -5.79
C GLU A 19 1.65 12.45 -4.37
N SER A 20 0.55 11.69 -4.26
CA SER A 20 -0.12 11.40 -2.98
C SER A 20 -0.64 9.97 -2.87
N LEU A 21 -0.67 9.44 -1.65
CA LEU A 21 -1.29 8.16 -1.32
C LEU A 21 -2.82 8.16 -1.51
N GLU A 22 -3.44 9.34 -1.49
CA GLU A 22 -4.88 9.49 -1.72
C GLU A 22 -5.29 9.18 -3.17
N GLU A 23 -4.33 9.12 -4.10
CA GLU A 23 -4.57 8.77 -5.49
C GLU A 23 -4.69 7.25 -5.71
N ILE A 24 -4.19 6.43 -4.77
CA ILE A 24 -4.16 4.97 -4.88
C ILE A 24 -5.57 4.36 -5.08
N PRO A 25 -6.61 4.75 -4.30
CA PRO A 25 -7.95 4.19 -4.48
C PRO A 25 -8.54 4.44 -5.87
N ALA A 26 -8.18 5.55 -6.54
CA ALA A 26 -8.68 5.87 -7.87
C ALA A 26 -8.11 4.93 -8.95
N LEU A 27 -6.98 4.27 -8.70
CA LEU A 27 -6.38 3.29 -9.60
C LEU A 27 -6.89 1.88 -9.39
N GLN A 28 -7.60 1.62 -8.28
CA GLN A 28 -8.07 0.30 -7.90
C GLN A 28 -9.26 -0.14 -8.77
N GLU A 29 -9.11 -1.30 -9.42
CA GLU A 29 -10.14 -1.92 -10.27
C GLU A 29 -10.09 -3.44 -10.10
N GLU A 30 -11.24 -4.13 -10.08
CA GLU A 30 -11.32 -5.57 -9.78
C GLU A 30 -10.47 -6.47 -10.69
N LYS A 31 -10.27 -6.08 -11.95
CA LYS A 31 -9.58 -6.91 -12.96
C LYS A 31 -8.06 -6.77 -12.96
N PHE A 32 -7.52 -5.90 -12.10
CA PHE A 32 -6.11 -5.56 -12.09
C PHE A 32 -5.52 -5.71 -10.70
N VAL A 33 -4.25 -6.12 -10.66
CA VAL A 33 -3.44 -6.04 -9.45
C VAL A 33 -2.71 -4.71 -9.46
N LEU A 34 -2.72 -4.04 -8.32
CA LEU A 34 -2.00 -2.80 -8.10
C LEU A 34 -0.83 -3.07 -7.15
N TRP A 35 0.38 -2.92 -7.64
CA TRP A 35 1.59 -2.92 -6.82
C TRP A 35 1.97 -1.48 -6.51
N ILE A 36 2.07 -1.14 -5.23
CA ILE A 36 2.50 0.17 -4.78
C ILE A 36 3.91 0.05 -4.19
N ASP A 37 4.83 0.83 -4.71
CA ASP A 37 6.19 0.97 -4.20
C ASP A 37 6.37 2.39 -3.65
N ILE A 38 6.83 2.49 -2.40
CA ILE A 38 7.02 3.76 -1.69
C ILE A 38 8.46 3.78 -1.20
N THR A 39 9.24 4.73 -1.71
CA THR A 39 10.67 4.85 -1.39
C THR A 39 10.91 5.96 -0.36
N GLU A 40 11.69 5.62 0.67
CA GLU A 40 12.11 6.52 1.77
C GLU A 40 10.97 7.35 2.38
N PRO A 41 9.85 6.73 2.83
CA PRO A 41 8.77 7.46 3.45
C PRO A 41 9.03 7.77 4.93
N THR A 42 8.41 8.83 5.45
CA THR A 42 8.28 9.06 6.90
C THR A 42 7.01 8.42 7.47
N ILE A 43 6.93 8.33 8.80
CA ILE A 43 5.75 7.77 9.48
C ILE A 43 4.50 8.62 9.20
N GLU A 44 4.65 9.94 9.20
CA GLU A 44 3.58 10.90 8.94
C GLU A 44 3.04 10.75 7.52
N GLU A 45 3.95 10.58 6.55
CA GLU A 45 3.61 10.37 5.14
C GLU A 45 2.84 9.06 4.92
N LEU A 46 3.14 8.00 5.69
CA LEU A 46 2.42 6.71 5.61
C LEU A 46 1.15 6.65 6.46
N SER A 47 0.93 7.59 7.38
CA SER A 47 -0.25 7.60 8.25
C SER A 47 -1.60 7.48 7.52
N PRO A 48 -1.80 8.04 6.30
CA PRO A 48 -3.05 7.85 5.54
C PRO A 48 -3.32 6.40 5.16
N LEU A 49 -2.32 5.53 5.06
CA LEU A 49 -2.53 4.11 4.77
C LEU A 49 -3.40 3.42 5.84
N GLY A 50 -3.34 3.90 7.08
CA GLY A 50 -4.18 3.43 8.18
C GLY A 50 -5.66 3.66 7.92
N SER A 51 -6.04 4.85 7.45
CA SER A 51 -7.44 5.18 7.12
C SER A 51 -7.89 4.62 5.77
N LEU A 52 -7.00 4.58 4.78
CA LEU A 52 -7.31 4.09 3.43
C LEU A 52 -7.48 2.57 3.36
N PHE A 53 -6.60 1.81 4.04
CA PHE A 53 -6.54 0.36 3.94
C PHE A 53 -6.71 -0.36 5.29
N GLY A 54 -6.84 0.38 6.39
CA GLY A 54 -7.04 -0.20 7.73
C GLY A 54 -5.77 -0.81 8.32
N PHE A 55 -4.58 -0.33 7.92
CA PHE A 55 -3.34 -0.75 8.56
C PHE A 55 -3.30 -0.30 10.03
N HIS A 56 -2.81 -1.18 10.90
CA HIS A 56 -2.60 -0.82 12.29
C HIS A 56 -1.46 0.21 12.39
N PRO A 57 -1.55 1.26 13.22
CA PRO A 57 -0.50 2.27 13.35
C PRO A 57 0.90 1.69 13.63
N LEU A 58 0.99 0.67 14.48
CA LEU A 58 2.27 -0.03 14.74
C LEU A 58 2.85 -0.72 13.50
N ALA A 59 2.01 -1.22 12.59
CA ALA A 59 2.51 -1.83 11.34
C ALA A 59 3.12 -0.76 10.41
N ILE A 60 2.60 0.46 10.45
CA ILE A 60 3.15 1.61 9.72
C ILE A 60 4.48 2.02 10.36
N GLU A 61 4.54 2.18 11.67
CA GLU A 61 5.77 2.49 12.40
C GLU A 61 6.87 1.43 12.14
N ASP A 62 6.49 0.15 12.18
CA ASP A 62 7.36 -0.98 11.86
C ASP A 62 7.90 -0.95 10.43
N SER A 63 7.11 -0.46 9.46
CA SER A 63 7.54 -0.39 8.05
C SER A 63 8.61 0.66 7.77
N VAL A 64 8.73 1.68 8.63
CA VAL A 64 9.76 2.73 8.52
C VAL A 64 11.01 2.36 9.31
N ARG A 65 10.88 1.54 10.35
CA ARG A 65 12.01 1.09 11.19
C ARG A 65 12.80 -0.03 10.52
N ALA A 66 13.97 0.31 9.97
CA ALA A 66 14.84 -0.60 9.24
C ALA A 66 15.49 -1.74 10.08
N GLU A 67 15.41 -1.70 11.41
CA GLU A 67 16.14 -2.61 12.32
C GLU A 67 15.30 -3.81 12.81
N GLU A 68 14.06 -3.92 12.35
CA GLU A 68 13.18 -5.03 12.74
C GLU A 68 13.58 -6.34 12.05
N ARG A 69 13.51 -7.45 12.80
CA ARG A 69 13.69 -8.79 12.21
C ARG A 69 12.52 -9.09 11.26
N PRO A 70 12.74 -9.89 10.18
CA PRO A 70 11.67 -10.30 9.29
C PRO A 70 10.50 -10.92 10.07
N LYS A 71 9.30 -10.35 9.93
CA LYS A 71 8.08 -10.75 10.65
C LYS A 71 6.88 -10.81 9.72
N ILE A 72 5.95 -11.72 10.01
CA ILE A 72 4.62 -11.81 9.38
C ILE A 72 3.59 -11.51 10.47
N MET A 73 2.73 -10.52 10.25
CA MET A 73 1.68 -10.15 11.20
C MET A 73 0.31 -10.23 10.52
N THR A 74 -0.64 -10.90 11.17
CA THR A 74 -2.03 -11.01 10.70
C THR A 74 -2.90 -10.04 11.48
N THR A 75 -3.40 -8.99 10.83
CA THR A 75 -4.38 -8.07 11.40
C THR A 75 -5.69 -8.17 10.61
N MET A 76 -6.82 -8.15 11.33
CA MET A 76 -8.16 -8.45 10.78
C MET A 76 -8.57 -7.59 9.56
N SER A 77 -8.02 -6.38 9.43
CA SER A 77 -8.38 -5.45 8.35
C SER A 77 -7.66 -5.72 7.01
N ILE A 78 -6.40 -6.18 7.05
CA ILE A 78 -5.51 -6.22 5.88
C ILE A 78 -5.96 -7.27 4.85
N TYR A 79 -6.69 -8.29 5.29
CA TYR A 79 -7.24 -9.33 4.41
C TYR A 79 -8.61 -8.95 3.80
N SER A 80 -9.32 -7.99 4.38
CA SER A 80 -10.73 -7.76 4.00
C SER A 80 -10.88 -7.03 2.66
N SER A 81 -9.90 -6.24 2.24
CA SER A 81 -9.89 -5.53 0.95
C SER A 81 -9.62 -6.46 -0.25
N LEU A 82 -9.09 -7.67 -0.01
CA LEU A 82 -8.88 -8.71 -1.05
C LEU A 82 -10.00 -9.76 -1.11
N GLN A 83 -11.01 -9.66 -0.23
CA GLN A 83 -12.10 -10.65 -0.11
C GLN A 83 -13.50 -10.02 -0.10
N ARG A 84 -13.65 -8.70 -0.26
CA ARG A 84 -14.98 -8.11 -0.53
C ARG A 84 -15.42 -8.45 -1.95
N ARG A 85 -15.97 -9.66 -2.04
CA ARG A 85 -16.92 -10.15 -3.04
C ARG A 85 -18.21 -9.34 -3.03
#